data_AF-D4XK51-F1
#
_entry.id   AF-D4XK51-F1
#
_cell.length_a   1.000
_cell.length_b   1.000
_cell.length_c   1.000
_cell.angle_alpha   90.00
_cell.angle_beta   90.00
_cell.angle_gamma   90.00
#
_symmetry.space_group_name_H-M   'P 1'
#
loop_
_entity.id
_entity.type
_entity.pdbx_description
1 polymer ?
#
loop_
_entity_poly.entity_id
_entity_poly.type
_entity_poly.pdbx_seq_one_letter_code
_entity_poly.pdbx_strand_id
1 'polypeptide(L)'
;MSKLKAKIGFGDDLDEIQANPEVVLEDENFKSEYSRNLLHKNIYEKSTIEPGLRDRLNLGKHLTVPVFYEEDRLFKEAAKASIDEMGRPYSLNDFIRVAVVKAAYDVLGKEEADKILAEQFNLIRTESTTPDEREKEREKRKQEKKSAIRSDANEYPRSPTKTRKRKSPDELASRGRKSNTKPVIG
;
A
#
# COMPACT_ATOMS: atom_id res chain seq x y z
N MET A 1 -26.79 -52.08 -22.28
CA MET A 1 -25.72 -51.33 -22.94
C MET A 1 -26.29 -50.05 -23.56
N SER A 2 -26.18 -48.92 -22.83
CA SER A 2 -25.48 -47.68 -23.26
C SER A 2 -26.41 -46.69 -23.97
N LYS A 3 -26.52 -45.38 -23.69
CA LYS A 3 -25.84 -44.41 -22.82
C LYS A 3 -26.89 -43.33 -22.49
N LEU A 4 -27.10 -42.97 -21.22
CA LEU A 4 -27.77 -41.71 -20.87
C LEU A 4 -26.68 -40.68 -20.55
N LYS A 5 -26.57 -39.66 -21.40
CA LYS A 5 -25.73 -38.47 -21.18
C LYS A 5 -26.23 -37.75 -19.93
N ALA A 6 -25.40 -37.63 -18.91
CA ALA A 6 -25.64 -36.69 -17.83
C ALA A 6 -25.51 -35.26 -18.38
N LYS A 7 -26.61 -34.51 -18.37
CA LYS A 7 -26.57 -33.04 -18.52
C LYS A 7 -26.00 -32.50 -17.21
N ILE A 8 -24.78 -31.98 -17.27
CA ILE A 8 -24.21 -31.14 -16.21
C ILE A 8 -24.99 -29.82 -16.29
N GLY A 9 -25.93 -29.63 -15.37
CA GLY A 9 -26.59 -28.34 -15.18
C GLY A 9 -25.59 -27.39 -14.52
N PHE A 10 -24.98 -26.51 -15.31
CA PHE A 10 -24.45 -25.25 -14.80
C PHE A 10 -25.66 -24.32 -14.68
N GLY A 11 -26.15 -24.08 -13.47
CA GLY A 11 -27.40 -23.33 -13.30
C GLY A 11 -27.69 -22.73 -11.94
N ASP A 12 -27.37 -23.40 -10.83
CA ASP A 12 -27.97 -23.00 -9.54
C ASP A 12 -26.99 -22.47 -8.47
N ASP A 13 -25.67 -22.54 -8.69
CA ASP A 13 -24.69 -22.22 -7.62
C ASP A 13 -24.16 -20.77 -7.66
N LEU A 14 -24.58 -19.93 -8.61
CA LEU A 14 -24.08 -18.54 -8.72
C LEU A 14 -24.94 -17.52 -7.98
N ASP A 15 -26.19 -17.83 -7.69
CA ASP A 15 -27.11 -16.89 -7.04
C ASP A 15 -27.05 -16.96 -5.51
N GLU A 16 -26.53 -18.05 -4.93
CA GLU A 16 -26.42 -18.21 -3.46
C GLU A 16 -25.20 -17.51 -2.84
N ILE A 17 -24.24 -17.04 -3.64
CA ILE A 17 -23.07 -16.29 -3.11
C ILE A 17 -23.43 -14.82 -2.79
N GLN A 18 -24.61 -14.34 -3.20
CA GLN A 18 -25.00 -12.94 -3.08
C GLN A 18 -25.74 -12.56 -1.78
N ALA A 19 -25.94 -13.48 -0.82
CA ALA A 19 -26.85 -13.27 0.30
C ALA A 19 -26.33 -13.64 1.71
N ASN A 20 -25.02 -13.63 1.98
CA ASN A 20 -24.51 -13.73 3.36
C ASN A 20 -23.98 -12.37 3.87
N PRO A 21 -24.79 -11.61 4.63
CA PRO A 21 -24.40 -10.32 5.20
C PRO A 21 -23.52 -10.42 6.46
N GLU A 22 -23.20 -11.62 6.94
CA GLU A 22 -22.43 -11.84 8.17
C GLU A 22 -21.22 -12.75 7.90
N VAL A 23 -20.24 -12.25 7.15
CA VAL A 23 -18.89 -12.83 7.22
C VAL A 23 -18.33 -12.46 8.59
N VAL A 24 -18.37 -13.42 9.51
CA VAL A 24 -17.69 -13.33 10.81
C VAL A 24 -16.19 -13.31 10.53
N LEU A 25 -15.55 -12.16 10.73
CA LEU A 25 -14.12 -11.90 10.45
C LEU A 25 -13.16 -12.60 11.44
N GLU A 26 -13.50 -13.81 11.90
CA GLU A 26 -12.68 -14.61 12.82
C GLU A 26 -12.09 -15.88 12.18
N ASP A 27 -12.41 -16.15 10.91
CA ASP A 27 -11.81 -17.25 10.16
C ASP A 27 -10.39 -16.86 9.70
N GLU A 28 -9.38 -17.69 10.00
CA GLU A 28 -7.96 -17.49 9.61
C GLU A 28 -7.74 -17.30 8.09
N ASN A 29 -8.75 -17.65 7.30
CA ASN A 29 -8.76 -17.52 5.84
C ASN A 29 -9.06 -16.10 5.36
N PHE A 30 -9.58 -15.20 6.19
CA PHE A 30 -9.92 -13.83 5.79
C PHE A 30 -9.02 -12.79 6.45
N LYS A 31 -8.65 -11.77 5.68
CA LYS A 31 -7.97 -10.56 6.17
C LYS A 31 -8.77 -9.34 5.76
N SER A 32 -8.82 -8.33 6.63
CA SER A 32 -9.43 -7.04 6.28
C SER A 32 -8.47 -5.89 6.54
N GLU A 33 -8.45 -4.94 5.60
CA GLU A 33 -7.59 -3.77 5.70
C GLU A 33 -8.36 -2.50 5.33
N TYR A 34 -8.26 -1.47 6.18
CA TYR A 34 -8.86 -0.18 5.91
C TYR A 34 -7.96 0.71 5.05
N SER A 35 -8.55 1.39 4.08
CA SER A 35 -7.86 2.38 3.27
C SER A 35 -7.20 3.48 4.14
N ARG A 36 -6.17 4.13 3.62
CA ARG A 36 -5.45 5.18 4.36
C ARG A 36 -6.39 6.31 4.81
N ASN A 37 -7.35 6.69 3.97
CA ASN A 37 -8.37 7.71 4.26
C ASN A 37 -9.60 7.18 5.00
N LEU A 38 -9.65 5.87 5.32
CA LEU A 38 -10.75 5.20 6.02
C LEU A 38 -12.11 5.32 5.31
N LEU A 39 -12.09 5.50 3.99
CA LEU A 39 -13.29 5.52 3.17
C LEU A 39 -13.73 4.11 2.78
N HIS A 40 -12.77 3.20 2.65
CA HIS A 40 -13.02 1.85 2.19
C HIS A 40 -12.39 0.81 3.11
N LYS A 41 -13.03 -0.35 3.19
CA LYS A 41 -12.52 -1.57 3.82
C LYS A 41 -12.35 -2.61 2.73
N ASN A 42 -11.14 -3.11 2.57
CA ASN A 42 -10.82 -4.19 1.65
C ASN A 42 -10.92 -5.52 2.39
N ILE A 43 -11.58 -6.50 1.78
CA ILE A 43 -11.73 -7.85 2.30
C ILE A 43 -10.98 -8.80 1.38
N TYR A 44 -10.09 -9.58 1.99
CA TYR A 44 -9.20 -10.51 1.34
C TYR A 44 -9.47 -11.93 1.82
N GLU A 45 -9.34 -12.90 0.92
CA GLU A 45 -9.40 -14.33 1.23
C GLU A 45 -8.11 -15.01 0.80
N LYS A 46 -7.68 -16.02 1.56
CA LYS A 46 -6.50 -16.83 1.24
C LYS A 46 -6.66 -17.50 -0.13
N SER A 47 -5.65 -17.36 -0.97
CA SER A 47 -5.70 -17.84 -2.34
C SER A 47 -5.49 -19.36 -2.39
N THR A 48 -6.41 -20.05 -3.06
CA THR A 48 -6.29 -21.47 -3.44
C THR A 48 -6.06 -21.65 -4.94
N ILE A 49 -5.94 -20.54 -5.67
CA ILE A 49 -5.86 -20.49 -7.14
C ILE A 49 -4.40 -20.46 -7.58
N GLU A 50 -4.08 -21.12 -8.69
CA GLU A 50 -2.74 -21.04 -9.29
C GLU A 50 -2.36 -19.59 -9.66
N PRO A 51 -1.09 -19.17 -9.47
CA PRO A 51 -0.66 -17.79 -9.70
C PRO A 51 -1.01 -17.24 -11.09
N GLY A 52 -0.87 -18.06 -12.14
CA GLY A 52 -1.19 -17.63 -13.51
C GLY A 52 -2.67 -17.34 -13.76
N LEU A 53 -3.56 -18.05 -13.05
CA LEU A 53 -5.01 -17.77 -13.10
C LEU A 53 -5.36 -16.54 -12.28
N ARG A 54 -4.66 -16.32 -11.17
CA ARG A 54 -4.86 -15.16 -10.28
C ARG A 54 -4.59 -13.84 -11.00
N ASP A 55 -3.54 -13.77 -11.81
CA ASP A 55 -3.26 -12.61 -12.66
C ASP A 55 -4.35 -12.40 -13.71
N ARG A 56 -4.85 -13.47 -14.35
CA ARG A 56 -5.92 -13.37 -15.36
C ARG A 56 -7.26 -12.90 -14.78
N LEU A 57 -7.58 -13.33 -13.56
CA LEU A 57 -8.83 -12.97 -12.87
C LEU A 57 -8.79 -11.59 -12.21
N ASN A 58 -7.66 -10.88 -12.28
CA ASN A 58 -7.47 -9.54 -11.69
C ASN A 58 -7.87 -9.46 -10.21
N LEU A 59 -7.60 -10.50 -9.43
CA LEU A 59 -7.98 -10.61 -8.01
C LEU A 59 -7.06 -9.79 -7.06
N GLY A 60 -6.45 -8.72 -7.59
CA GLY A 60 -5.50 -7.87 -6.88
C GLY A 60 -6.02 -6.44 -6.73
N LYS A 61 -5.37 -5.68 -5.87
CA LYS A 61 -5.62 -4.24 -5.73
C LYS A 61 -4.82 -3.47 -6.78
N HIS A 62 -5.43 -2.47 -7.42
CA HIS A 62 -4.70 -1.53 -8.27
C HIS A 62 -3.87 -0.56 -7.43
N LEU A 63 -2.57 -0.52 -7.71
CA LEU A 63 -1.67 0.53 -7.22
C LEU A 63 -1.67 1.67 -8.23
N THR A 64 -2.22 2.82 -7.85
CA THR A 64 -2.24 4.02 -8.68
C THR A 64 -1.39 5.11 -8.04
N VAL A 65 -0.44 5.64 -8.81
CA VAL A 65 0.44 6.72 -8.41
C VAL A 65 0.44 7.74 -9.55
N PRO A 66 0.27 9.05 -9.28
CA PRO A 66 0.43 10.06 -10.31
C PRO A 66 1.88 10.06 -10.79
N VAL A 67 2.06 9.99 -12.10
CA VAL A 67 3.37 9.98 -12.76
C VAL A 67 3.45 11.21 -13.66
N PHE A 68 4.55 11.96 -13.57
CA PHE A 68 4.78 13.11 -14.43
C PHE A 68 5.27 12.69 -15.82
N TYR A 69 5.21 13.61 -16.80
CA TYR A 69 5.51 13.30 -18.19
C TYR A 69 6.94 12.74 -18.38
N GLU A 70 7.93 13.33 -17.72
CA GLU A 70 9.33 12.94 -17.78
C GLU A 70 9.55 11.53 -17.19
N GLU A 71 8.87 11.24 -16.09
CA GLU A 71 8.91 9.93 -15.42
C GLU A 71 8.26 8.84 -16.28
N ASP A 72 7.08 9.13 -16.85
CA ASP A 72 6.38 8.21 -17.76
C ASP A 72 7.24 7.88 -18.98
N ARG A 73 7.88 8.89 -19.58
CA ARG A 73 8.81 8.68 -20.69
C ARG A 73 10.01 7.83 -20.28
N LEU A 74 10.62 8.12 -19.14
CA LEU A 74 11.75 7.36 -18.60
C LEU A 74 11.36 5.89 -18.39
N PHE A 75 10.22 5.62 -17.77
CA PHE A 75 9.75 4.24 -17.53
C PHE A 75 9.47 3.50 -18.85
N LYS A 76 8.90 4.17 -19.85
CA LYS A 76 8.66 3.58 -21.18
C LYS A 76 9.94 3.24 -21.92
N GLU A 77 10.94 4.13 -21.89
CA GLU A 77 12.24 3.89 -22.53
C GLU A 77 12.99 2.77 -21.80
N ALA A 78 12.98 2.75 -20.46
CA ALA A 78 13.58 1.69 -19.65
C ALA A 78 12.90 0.32 -19.86
N ALA A 79 11.57 0.27 -19.93
CA ALA A 79 10.83 -0.95 -20.19
C ALA A 79 11.16 -1.56 -21.56
N LYS A 80 11.29 -0.71 -22.61
CA LYS A 80 11.69 -1.16 -23.95
C LYS A 80 13.11 -1.71 -24.01
N ALA A 81 14.02 -1.14 -23.21
CA ALA A 81 15.41 -1.60 -23.14
C ALA A 81 15.59 -2.86 -22.29
N SER A 82 14.61 -3.16 -21.43
CA SER A 82 14.65 -4.31 -20.52
C SER A 82 14.04 -5.54 -21.19
N ILE A 83 14.69 -6.69 -21.03
CA ILE A 83 14.26 -7.96 -21.60
C ILE A 83 13.83 -8.89 -20.47
N ASP A 84 12.67 -9.52 -20.64
CA ASP A 84 12.11 -10.50 -19.71
C ASP A 84 12.81 -11.87 -19.81
N GLU A 85 12.44 -12.79 -18.91
CA GLU A 85 13.00 -14.15 -18.87
C GLU A 85 12.73 -14.96 -20.16
N MET A 86 11.76 -14.54 -20.97
CA MET A 86 11.40 -15.17 -22.25
C MET A 86 12.00 -14.46 -23.47
N GLY A 87 12.89 -13.48 -23.26
CA GLY A 87 13.57 -12.77 -24.34
C GLY A 87 12.73 -11.66 -25.00
N ARG A 88 11.62 -11.23 -24.38
CA ARG A 88 10.72 -10.19 -24.90
C ARG A 88 10.89 -8.88 -24.13
N PRO A 89 10.63 -7.72 -24.75
CA PRO A 89 10.59 -6.45 -24.02
C PRO A 89 9.51 -6.48 -22.94
N TYR A 90 9.81 -5.98 -21.74
CA TYR A 90 8.81 -5.87 -20.69
C TYR A 90 7.66 -4.95 -21.13
N SER A 91 6.43 -5.31 -20.76
CA SER A 91 5.35 -4.33 -20.72
C SER A 91 5.69 -3.26 -19.67
N LEU A 92 5.21 -2.03 -19.85
CA LEU A 92 5.46 -0.95 -18.88
C LEU A 92 5.00 -1.35 -17.46
N ASN A 93 3.86 -2.02 -17.35
CA ASN A 93 3.30 -2.46 -16.07
C ASN A 93 4.17 -3.54 -15.42
N ASP A 94 4.66 -4.51 -16.20
CA ASP A 94 5.51 -5.58 -15.68
C ASP A 94 6.88 -5.04 -15.27
N PHE A 95 7.45 -4.12 -16.05
CA PHE A 95 8.68 -3.43 -15.69
C PHE A 95 8.53 -2.71 -14.35
N ILE A 96 7.46 -1.95 -14.16
CA ILE A 96 7.19 -1.24 -12.90
C ILE A 96 6.98 -2.24 -11.75
N ARG A 97 6.20 -3.31 -11.96
CA ARG A 97 5.97 -4.34 -10.95
C ARG A 97 7.29 -4.97 -10.48
N VAL A 98 8.12 -5.44 -11.41
CA VAL A 98 9.41 -6.08 -11.09
C VAL A 98 10.35 -5.11 -10.38
N ALA A 99 10.46 -3.86 -10.87
CA ALA A 99 11.31 -2.85 -10.26
C ALA A 99 10.89 -2.53 -8.82
N VAL A 100 9.58 -2.38 -8.58
CA VAL A 100 9.03 -2.10 -7.24
C VAL A 100 9.20 -3.29 -6.31
N VAL A 101 8.94 -4.52 -6.78
CA VAL A 101 9.14 -5.74 -5.98
C VAL A 101 10.62 -5.87 -5.59
N LYS A 102 11.55 -5.66 -6.52
CA LYS A 102 12.98 -5.67 -6.22
C LYS A 102 13.37 -4.64 -5.15
N ALA A 103 12.88 -3.41 -5.29
CA ALA A 103 13.12 -2.38 -4.28
C ALA A 103 12.52 -2.74 -2.91
N ALA A 104 11.37 -3.42 -2.86
CA ALA A 104 10.78 -3.91 -1.61
C ALA A 104 11.64 -5.01 -0.95
N TYR A 105 12.19 -5.93 -1.74
CA TYR A 105 13.15 -6.94 -1.27
C TYR A 105 14.40 -6.29 -0.68
N ASP A 106 14.93 -5.23 -1.30
CA ASP A 106 16.12 -4.53 -0.79
C ASP A 106 15.87 -3.81 0.56
N VAL A 107 14.62 -3.38 0.82
CA VAL A 107 14.24 -2.67 2.05
C VAL A 107 13.90 -3.64 3.21
N LEU A 108 13.14 -4.70 2.93
CA LEU A 108 12.69 -5.65 3.96
C LEU A 108 13.66 -6.81 4.17
N GLY A 109 14.51 -7.09 3.18
CA GLY A 109 15.31 -8.31 3.14
C GLY A 109 14.53 -9.53 2.65
N LYS A 110 15.27 -10.53 2.20
CA LYS A 110 14.70 -11.71 1.51
C LYS A 110 13.74 -12.52 2.38
N GLU A 111 14.11 -12.79 3.63
CA GLU A 111 13.33 -13.65 4.51
C GLU A 111 11.97 -13.06 4.88
N GLU A 112 11.90 -11.76 5.13
CA GLU A 112 10.65 -11.09 5.48
C GLU A 112 9.74 -10.93 4.25
N ALA A 113 10.33 -10.55 3.11
CA ALA A 113 9.58 -10.45 1.85
C ALA A 113 8.98 -11.79 1.41
N ASP A 114 9.74 -12.89 1.50
CA ASP A 114 9.26 -14.23 1.15
C ASP A 114 8.12 -14.70 2.07
N LYS A 115 8.20 -14.39 3.38
CA LYS A 115 7.11 -14.67 4.33
C LYS A 115 5.81 -13.96 3.93
N ILE A 116 5.89 -12.68 3.56
CA ILE A 116 4.72 -11.90 3.13
C ILE A 116 4.14 -12.46 1.83
N LEU A 117 4.98 -12.79 0.85
CA LEU A 117 4.52 -13.32 -0.44
C LEU A 117 3.95 -14.74 -0.34
N ALA A 118 4.39 -15.53 0.63
CA ALA A 118 3.89 -16.89 0.87
C ALA A 118 2.42 -16.92 1.33
N GLU A 119 1.93 -15.88 1.99
CA GLU A 119 0.58 -15.84 2.54
C GLU A 119 -0.53 -15.81 1.48
N GLN A 120 -0.23 -15.28 0.28
CA GLN A 120 -1.09 -15.17 -0.91
C GLN A 120 -2.59 -14.95 -0.64
N PHE A 121 -3.04 -13.69 -0.74
CA PHE A 121 -4.44 -13.32 -0.57
C PHE A 121 -5.05 -12.70 -1.84
N ASN A 122 -6.32 -12.99 -2.10
CA ASN A 122 -7.13 -12.43 -3.18
C ASN A 122 -8.05 -11.32 -2.65
N LEU A 123 -8.14 -10.20 -3.37
CA LEU A 123 -9.13 -9.16 -3.07
C LEU A 123 -10.50 -9.61 -3.60
N ILE A 124 -11.46 -9.81 -2.71
CA ILE A 124 -12.82 -10.26 -3.08
C ILE A 124 -13.79 -9.11 -3.09
N ARG A 125 -13.68 -8.22 -2.09
CA ARG A 125 -14.65 -7.15 -1.91
C ARG A 125 -14.00 -5.88 -1.39
N THR A 126 -14.53 -4.75 -1.83
CA THR A 126 -14.24 -3.43 -1.28
C THR A 126 -15.54 -2.81 -0.84
N GLU A 127 -15.66 -2.47 0.44
CA GLU A 127 -16.86 -1.92 1.05
C GLU A 127 -16.62 -0.49 1.50
N SER A 128 -17.67 0.34 1.53
CA SER A 128 -17.60 1.66 2.16
C SER A 128 -17.56 1.52 3.67
N THR A 129 -16.65 2.25 4.31
CA THR A 129 -16.52 2.23 5.77
C THR A 129 -17.63 3.05 6.43
N THR A 130 -18.27 2.49 7.46
CA THR A 130 -19.28 3.20 8.27
C THR A 130 -18.61 4.22 9.21
N PRO A 131 -19.34 5.25 9.70
CA PRO A 131 -18.80 6.22 10.66
C PRO A 131 -18.24 5.57 11.93
N ASP A 132 -18.94 4.56 12.47
CA ASP A 132 -18.56 3.88 13.72
C ASP A 132 -17.28 3.05 13.54
N GLU A 133 -17.16 2.30 12.43
CA GLU A 133 -15.92 1.58 12.11
C GLU A 133 -14.76 2.55 11.91
N ARG A 134 -15.01 3.68 11.23
CA ARG A 134 -14.00 4.71 10.99
C ARG A 134 -13.50 5.33 12.30
N GLU A 135 -14.38 5.55 13.28
CA GLU A 135 -14.00 6.08 14.58
C GLU A 135 -13.13 5.08 15.36
N LYS A 136 -13.58 3.82 15.47
CA LYS A 136 -12.80 2.73 16.11
C LYS A 136 -11.41 2.57 15.49
N GLU A 137 -11.33 2.53 14.17
CA GLU A 137 -10.06 2.37 13.45
C GLU A 137 -9.15 3.62 13.60
N ARG A 138 -9.72 4.83 13.70
CA ARG A 138 -8.93 6.04 14.02
C ARG A 138 -8.31 5.96 15.41
N GLU A 139 -9.06 5.47 16.39
CA GLU A 139 -8.55 5.32 17.75
C GLU A 139 -7.45 4.27 17.83
N LYS A 140 -7.64 3.13 17.18
CA LYS A 140 -6.61 2.08 17.05
C LYS A 140 -5.31 2.63 16.47
N ARG A 141 -5.37 3.34 15.32
CA ARG A 141 -4.19 3.97 14.70
C ARG A 141 -3.53 5.05 15.57
N LYS A 142 -4.27 5.74 16.44
CA LYS A 142 -3.71 6.69 17.41
C LYS A 142 -2.94 5.96 18.51
N GLN A 143 -3.44 4.82 18.97
CA GLN A 143 -2.79 4.01 20.00
C GLN A 143 -1.47 3.40 19.48
N GLU A 144 -1.48 2.81 18.27
CA GLU A 144 -0.28 2.26 17.61
C GLU A 144 0.81 3.31 17.39
N LYS A 145 0.43 4.54 17.04
CA LYS A 145 1.39 5.65 16.93
C LYS A 145 1.99 6.05 18.29
N LYS A 146 1.19 6.01 19.35
CA LYS A 146 1.67 6.36 20.70
C LYS A 146 2.66 5.33 21.23
N SER A 147 2.45 4.03 20.96
CA SER A 147 3.41 2.99 21.36
C SER A 147 4.71 3.03 20.56
N ALA A 148 4.70 3.52 19.32
CA ALA A 148 5.89 3.69 18.50
C ALA A 148 6.74 4.94 18.84
N ILE A 149 6.21 5.88 19.63
CA ILE A 149 6.99 7.01 20.15
C ILE A 149 7.84 6.48 21.31
N ARG A 150 9.15 6.69 21.24
CA ARG A 150 10.10 6.31 22.31
C ARG A 150 9.60 6.82 23.67
N SER A 151 9.71 5.98 24.70
CA SER A 151 9.25 6.27 26.07
C SER A 151 9.86 7.53 26.68
N ASP A 152 11.06 7.91 26.23
CA ASP A 152 11.78 9.14 26.60
C ASP A 152 11.07 10.44 26.17
N ALA A 153 10.20 10.39 25.16
CA ALA A 153 9.42 11.55 24.71
C ALA A 153 8.30 11.93 25.68
N ASN A 154 7.86 10.99 26.53
CA ASN A 154 6.92 11.27 27.62
C ASN A 154 7.63 11.86 28.86
N GLU A 155 8.94 11.65 28.98
CA GLU A 155 9.77 12.14 30.09
C GLU A 155 10.15 13.63 29.91
N TYR A 156 10.11 14.11 28.66
CA TYR A 156 10.18 15.54 28.33
C TYR A 156 8.85 16.03 27.77
N PRO A 157 7.81 16.26 28.62
CA PRO A 157 6.61 16.94 28.16
C PRO A 157 7.02 18.28 27.57
N ARG A 158 6.68 18.51 26.29
CA ARG A 158 6.79 19.84 25.70
C ARG A 158 5.94 20.76 26.54
N SER A 159 6.57 21.57 27.40
CA SER A 159 5.88 22.51 28.28
C SER A 159 4.92 23.36 27.44
N PRO A 160 3.60 23.35 27.72
CA PRO A 160 2.63 24.13 26.95
C PRO A 160 2.91 25.65 27.01
N THR A 161 3.72 26.07 27.97
CA THR A 161 4.18 27.45 28.20
C THR A 161 5.33 27.90 27.31
N LYS A 162 6.03 26.99 26.60
CA LYS A 162 7.01 27.38 25.58
C LYS A 162 6.31 27.56 24.24
N THR A 163 5.52 28.63 24.13
CA THR A 163 5.27 29.22 22.83
C THR A 163 6.64 29.64 22.28
N ARG A 164 7.13 28.91 21.26
CA ARG A 164 8.27 29.38 20.49
C ARG A 164 7.81 30.71 19.90
N LYS A 165 8.22 31.84 20.49
CA LYS A 165 7.99 33.17 19.92
C LYS A 165 8.46 33.08 18.48
N ARG A 166 7.50 33.09 17.54
CA ARG A 166 7.83 33.23 16.13
C ARG A 166 8.51 34.59 16.05
N LYS A 167 9.78 34.58 15.68
CA LYS A 167 10.50 35.82 15.41
C LYS A 167 9.70 36.60 14.39
N SER A 168 9.45 37.88 14.66
CA SER A 168 8.80 38.74 13.67
C SER A 168 9.64 38.79 12.39
N PRO A 169 9.04 39.09 11.22
CA PRO A 169 9.81 39.31 10.00
C PRO A 169 10.96 40.30 10.18
N ASP A 170 10.79 41.33 11.02
CA ASP A 170 11.82 42.31 11.41
C ASP A 170 12.97 41.70 12.23
N GLU A 171 12.68 40.79 13.16
CA GLU A 171 13.71 40.06 13.91
C GLU A 171 14.52 39.10 13.03
N LEU A 172 13.96 38.68 11.89
CA LEU A 172 14.68 37.89 10.88
C LEU A 172 15.52 38.78 9.96
N ALA A 173 15.03 39.98 9.63
CA ALA A 173 15.72 40.94 8.76
C ALA A 173 16.91 41.66 9.42
N SER A 174 16.85 41.87 10.75
CA SER A 174 17.92 42.51 11.55
C SER A 174 19.16 41.64 11.78
N ARG A 175 19.15 40.36 11.40
CA ARG A 175 20.37 39.57 11.23
C ARG A 175 21.07 40.02 9.95
N GLY A 176 21.70 41.19 10.02
CA GLY A 176 22.66 41.66 9.03
C GLY A 176 23.62 40.52 8.68
N ARG A 177 23.76 40.25 7.38
CA ARG A 177 24.75 39.32 6.85
C ARG A 177 26.11 39.74 7.41
N LYS A 178 26.65 39.00 8.38
CA LYS A 178 28.08 39.09 8.68
C LYS A 178 28.77 38.55 7.43
N SER A 179 29.26 39.46 6.60
CA SER A 179 30.14 39.12 5.48
C SER A 179 31.39 38.47 6.08
N ASN A 180 31.53 37.15 5.91
CA ASN A 180 32.75 36.43 6.29
C ASN A 180 33.90 36.65 5.29
N THR A 181 33.83 37.67 4.45
CA THR A 181 34.93 38.06 3.57
C THR A 181 35.84 39.04 4.31
N LYS A 182 37.03 38.57 4.69
CA LYS A 182 38.15 39.45 5.03
C LYS A 182 38.45 40.32 3.79
N PRO A 183 38.79 41.61 3.95
CA PRO A 183 39.28 42.40 2.83
C PRO A 183 40.60 41.81 2.34
N VAL A 184 40.68 41.52 1.05
CA VAL A 184 41.95 41.20 0.39
C VAL A 184 42.65 42.54 0.15
N ILE A 185 43.77 42.76 0.85
CA ILE A 185 44.73 43.80 0.53
C ILE A 185 45.82 43.11 -0.28
N GLY A 186 46.01 43.54 -1.53
CA GLY A 186 46.99 43.01 -2.48
C GLY A 186 46.70 43.52 -3.88
#